data_AF-A0AAW2NDZ1-F1
#
_entry.id   AF-A0AAW2NDZ1-F1
#
_cell.length_a   1.000
_cell.length_b   1.000
_cell.length_c   1.000
_cell.angle_alpha   90.00
_cell.angle_beta   90.00
_cell.angle_gamma   90.00
#
_symmetry.space_group_name_H-M   'P 1'
#
loop_
_entity.id
_entity.type
_entity.pdbx_description
1 polymer ?
#
loop_
_entity_poly.entity_id
_entity_poly.type
_entity_poly.pdbx_seq_one_letter_code
_entity_poly.pdbx_strand_id
1 'polypeptide(L)'
;MLDSFALLSISAGQAFQITSCHQELLPHISHHHKRYQITVIYIFAPTLAFCNAFGCGLTGWSSASMYGILAILTIGAWGGASHGGVMTRLVACGVIMSITDPASDLMQDFKTGYMTLASRRSIFVSQVIGTEMGCVISPCVVLIFYKAFTDIGYPTSEYPGPFATVYYTMARLGVEGFSPLPKHCLKLCCVFFAAAILINLIRDILGKKRSWFIPLPMAMGMPFFLGSYFGIDMCVGSLILYIWQKVNKAKADAFGPAVASGLICGDGMWTLPNSILALAGVRPPICMKFISRATNSRIDKFSGS
;
A
#
# COMPACT_ATOMS: atom_id res chain seq x y z
N MET A 1 -12.78 -14.89 -21.43
CA MET A 1 -12.44 -13.92 -22.51
C MET A 1 -13.27 -12.64 -22.42
N LEU A 2 -14.56 -12.69 -22.03
CA LEU A 2 -15.33 -11.49 -21.67
C LEU A 2 -14.83 -10.75 -20.41
N ASP A 3 -14.05 -11.41 -19.54
CA ASP A 3 -13.55 -10.82 -18.28
C ASP A 3 -12.38 -9.85 -18.46
N SER A 4 -11.47 -10.11 -19.42
CA SER A 4 -10.30 -9.25 -19.64
C SER A 4 -10.68 -7.89 -20.21
N PHE A 5 -11.69 -7.84 -21.10
CA PHE A 5 -12.14 -6.59 -21.71
C PHE A 5 -12.93 -5.72 -20.72
N ALA A 6 -13.70 -6.36 -19.81
CA ALA A 6 -14.35 -5.67 -18.71
C ALA A 6 -13.32 -5.13 -17.70
N LEU A 7 -12.36 -5.94 -17.24
CA LEU A 7 -11.28 -5.47 -16.36
C LEU A 7 -10.45 -4.33 -16.97
N LEU A 8 -10.16 -4.39 -18.27
CA LEU A 8 -9.44 -3.33 -18.99
C LEU A 8 -10.29 -2.07 -19.14
N SER A 9 -11.58 -2.21 -19.48
CA SER A 9 -12.53 -1.08 -19.59
C SER A 9 -12.82 -0.43 -18.23
N ILE A 10 -12.76 -1.19 -17.13
CA ILE A 10 -13.01 -0.71 -15.77
C ILE A 10 -11.75 -0.09 -15.18
N SER A 11 -10.57 -0.68 -15.38
CA SER A 11 -9.29 -0.03 -15.06
C SER A 11 -9.15 1.28 -15.86
N ALA A 12 -9.59 1.29 -17.12
CA ALA A 12 -9.64 2.50 -17.94
C ALA A 12 -10.72 3.49 -17.46
N GLY A 13 -11.89 3.05 -17.02
CA GLY A 13 -12.96 3.93 -16.51
C GLY A 13 -12.65 4.54 -15.14
N GLN A 14 -12.06 3.77 -14.23
CA GLN A 14 -11.55 4.23 -12.94
C GLN A 14 -10.35 5.16 -13.13
N ALA A 15 -9.42 4.80 -14.03
CA ALA A 15 -8.37 5.70 -14.48
C ALA A 15 -8.95 6.99 -15.06
N PHE A 16 -10.03 6.94 -15.82
CA PHE A 16 -10.65 8.12 -16.45
C PHE A 16 -11.33 9.03 -15.42
N GLN A 17 -12.04 8.50 -14.42
CA GLN A 17 -12.61 9.30 -13.33
C GLN A 17 -11.53 9.91 -12.43
N ILE A 18 -10.52 9.13 -12.05
CA ILE A 18 -9.39 9.63 -11.26
C ILE A 18 -8.61 10.65 -12.07
N THR A 19 -8.41 10.43 -13.38
CA THR A 19 -7.79 11.40 -14.31
C THR A 19 -8.63 12.64 -14.47
N SER A 20 -9.96 12.56 -14.51
CA SER A 20 -10.84 13.73 -14.64
C SER A 20 -10.79 14.62 -13.39
N CYS A 21 -10.76 14.00 -12.20
CA CYS A 21 -10.58 14.72 -10.94
C CYS A 21 -9.13 15.26 -10.78
N HIS A 22 -8.14 14.48 -11.22
CA HIS A 22 -6.75 14.93 -11.30
C HIS A 22 -6.56 16.04 -12.34
N GLN A 23 -7.28 16.07 -13.45
CA GLN A 23 -7.17 17.08 -14.51
C GLN A 23 -7.59 18.47 -14.03
N GLU A 24 -8.47 18.55 -13.03
CA GLU A 24 -8.85 19.82 -12.41
C GLU A 24 -7.85 20.29 -11.34
N LEU A 25 -7.14 19.36 -10.67
CA LEU A 25 -6.14 19.68 -9.64
C LEU A 25 -4.71 19.84 -10.19
N LEU A 26 -4.37 19.12 -11.27
CA LEU A 26 -3.07 19.16 -11.94
C LEU A 26 -2.65 20.54 -12.47
N PRO A 27 -3.53 21.42 -13.02
CA PRO A 27 -3.07 22.69 -13.56
C PRO A 27 -2.44 23.59 -12.50
N HIS A 28 -2.74 23.40 -11.21
CA HIS A 28 -2.13 24.17 -10.12
C HIS A 28 -0.75 23.65 -9.68
N ILE A 29 -0.47 22.35 -9.88
CA ILE A 29 0.81 21.70 -9.50
C ILE A 29 1.78 21.63 -10.69
N SER A 30 1.29 21.84 -11.93
CA SER A 30 1.98 21.40 -13.15
C SER A 30 2.45 22.53 -14.07
N HIS A 31 3.10 23.56 -13.53
CA HIS A 31 3.85 24.48 -14.40
C HIS A 31 5.15 23.84 -14.98
N HIS A 32 5.57 22.66 -14.50
CA HIS A 32 6.89 22.08 -14.80
C HIS A 32 6.87 20.74 -15.58
N HIS A 33 5.70 20.20 -15.93
CA HIS A 33 5.60 18.87 -16.54
C HIS A 33 5.52 18.91 -18.07
N LYS A 34 6.40 18.17 -18.76
CA LYS A 34 6.27 17.94 -20.20
C LYS A 34 5.08 17.00 -20.42
N ARG A 35 3.97 17.53 -20.97
CA ARG A 35 2.72 16.81 -21.30
C ARG A 35 2.95 15.42 -21.92
N TYR A 36 4.01 15.28 -22.72
CA TYR A 36 4.42 14.02 -23.36
C TYR A 36 4.70 12.86 -22.38
N GLN A 37 5.39 13.08 -21.26
CA GLN A 37 5.72 12.01 -20.32
C GLN A 37 4.48 11.45 -19.63
N ILE A 38 3.53 12.32 -19.31
CA ILE A 38 2.24 11.96 -18.71
C ILE A 38 1.41 11.14 -19.71
N THR A 39 1.35 11.55 -20.97
CA THR A 39 0.65 10.79 -22.02
C THR A 39 1.21 9.38 -22.17
N VAL A 40 2.54 9.22 -22.15
CA VAL A 40 3.18 7.89 -22.24
C VAL A 40 2.79 7.02 -21.04
N ILE A 41 2.81 7.56 -19.83
CA ILE A 41 2.40 6.84 -18.61
C ILE A 41 0.96 6.35 -18.74
N TYR A 42 0.04 7.18 -19.22
CA TYR A 42 -1.37 6.80 -19.41
C TYR A 42 -1.58 5.68 -20.43
N ILE A 43 -0.72 5.58 -21.44
CA ILE A 43 -0.79 4.50 -22.43
C ILE A 43 -0.30 3.17 -21.84
N PHE A 44 0.74 3.20 -21.00
CA PHE A 44 1.32 1.98 -20.41
C PHE A 44 0.61 1.50 -19.15
N ALA A 45 -0.02 2.41 -18.38
CA ALA A 45 -0.66 2.09 -17.11
C ALA A 45 -1.74 0.99 -17.19
N PRO A 46 -2.64 0.94 -18.20
CA PRO A 46 -3.65 -0.11 -18.30
C PRO A 46 -3.05 -1.51 -18.46
N THR A 47 -1.95 -1.63 -19.20
CA THR A 47 -1.24 -2.91 -19.36
C THR A 47 -0.66 -3.39 -18.03
N LEU A 48 -0.06 -2.48 -17.26
CA LEU A 48 0.45 -2.79 -15.92
C LEU A 48 -0.69 -3.14 -14.95
N ALA A 49 -1.83 -2.45 -15.04
CA ALA A 49 -3.00 -2.73 -14.22
C ALA A 49 -3.59 -4.10 -14.53
N PHE A 50 -3.66 -4.49 -15.80
CA PHE A 50 -4.06 -5.84 -16.19
C PHE A 50 -3.13 -6.92 -15.62
N CYS A 51 -1.81 -6.72 -15.75
CA CYS A 51 -0.82 -7.64 -15.19
C CYS A 51 -0.93 -7.72 -13.66
N ASN A 52 -1.11 -6.59 -12.98
CA ASN A 52 -1.27 -6.55 -11.53
C ASN A 52 -2.56 -7.26 -11.08
N ALA A 53 -3.69 -6.98 -11.73
CA ALA A 53 -4.96 -7.62 -11.42
C ALA A 53 -4.89 -9.14 -11.65
N PHE A 54 -4.30 -9.58 -12.75
CA PHE A 54 -4.10 -11.01 -13.03
C PHE A 54 -3.20 -11.67 -11.98
N GLY A 55 -2.06 -11.05 -11.67
CA GLY A 55 -1.14 -11.51 -10.63
C GLY A 55 -1.83 -11.62 -9.27
N CYS A 56 -2.56 -10.58 -8.89
CA CYS A 56 -3.33 -10.52 -7.65
C CYS A 56 -4.44 -11.58 -7.58
N GLY A 57 -5.10 -11.89 -8.70
CA GLY A 57 -6.07 -12.99 -8.77
C GLY A 57 -5.47 -14.35 -8.38
N LEU A 58 -4.23 -14.60 -8.84
CA LEU A 58 -3.47 -15.82 -8.58
C LEU A 58 -2.83 -15.86 -7.18
N THR A 59 -2.19 -14.76 -6.76
CA THR A 59 -1.38 -14.70 -5.54
C THR A 59 -2.16 -14.21 -4.31
N GLY A 60 -3.26 -13.49 -4.52
CA GLY A 60 -3.98 -12.76 -3.48
C GLY A 60 -3.27 -11.49 -3.00
N TRP A 61 -2.27 -11.00 -3.73
CA TRP A 61 -1.44 -9.86 -3.33
C TRP A 61 -1.33 -8.81 -4.45
N SER A 62 -1.55 -7.53 -4.12
CA SER A 62 -1.33 -6.40 -5.03
C SER A 62 0.13 -5.94 -5.00
N SER A 63 0.72 -5.76 -6.17
CA SER A 63 2.07 -5.23 -6.35
C SER A 63 2.09 -3.81 -6.90
N ALA A 64 0.97 -3.09 -6.84
CA ALA A 64 0.83 -1.72 -7.35
C ALA A 64 1.87 -0.74 -6.79
N SER A 65 2.16 -0.80 -5.49
CA SER A 65 3.22 0.01 -4.86
C SER A 65 4.59 -0.22 -5.51
N MET A 66 4.91 -1.46 -5.89
CA MET A 66 6.15 -1.78 -6.61
C MET A 66 6.13 -1.24 -8.03
N TYR A 67 4.99 -1.30 -8.73
CA TYR A 67 4.83 -0.66 -10.04
C TYR A 67 5.00 0.86 -9.96
N GLY A 68 4.52 1.51 -8.90
CA GLY A 68 4.75 2.92 -8.63
C GLY A 68 6.23 3.25 -8.43
N ILE A 69 6.95 2.45 -7.63
CA ILE A 69 8.40 2.60 -7.45
C ILE A 69 9.17 2.38 -8.77
N LEU A 70 8.76 1.41 -9.60
CA LEU A 70 9.33 1.21 -10.93
C LEU A 70 9.08 2.42 -11.85
N ALA A 71 7.91 3.05 -11.77
CA ALA A 71 7.60 4.26 -12.52
C ALA A 71 8.51 5.43 -12.10
N ILE A 72 8.77 5.58 -10.79
CA ILE A 72 9.73 6.56 -10.26
C ILE A 72 11.12 6.38 -10.90
N LEU A 73 11.62 5.14 -10.95
CA LEU A 73 12.97 4.84 -11.46
C LEU A 73 13.06 5.00 -12.98
N THR A 74 12.05 4.55 -13.72
CA THR A 74 12.04 4.61 -15.20
C THR A 74 11.88 6.05 -15.71
N ILE A 75 10.95 6.82 -15.15
CA ILE A 75 10.83 8.26 -15.46
C ILE A 75 12.06 9.02 -14.99
N GLY A 76 12.71 8.54 -13.92
CA GLY A 76 13.96 9.10 -13.47
C GLY A 76 15.13 8.90 -14.42
N ALA A 77 15.26 7.70 -14.99
CA ALA A 77 16.24 7.40 -16.03
C ALA A 77 15.97 8.20 -17.32
N TRP A 78 14.70 8.45 -17.65
CA TRP A 78 14.32 9.20 -18.85
C TRP A 78 14.49 10.72 -18.72
N GLY A 79 14.09 11.31 -17.57
CA GLY A 79 13.94 12.76 -17.41
C GLY A 79 15.20 13.53 -16.99
N GLY A 80 16.25 12.84 -16.53
CA GLY A 80 17.46 13.47 -15.99
C GLY A 80 17.22 14.27 -14.69
N ALA A 81 18.27 14.95 -14.20
CA ALA A 81 18.24 15.72 -12.96
C ALA A 81 17.68 17.15 -13.12
N SER A 82 17.56 17.66 -14.35
CA SER A 82 17.29 19.07 -14.65
C SER A 82 15.79 19.49 -14.64
N HIS A 83 14.84 18.57 -14.46
CA HIS A 83 13.41 18.82 -14.69
C HIS A 83 12.53 18.53 -13.46
N GLY A 84 12.66 19.32 -12.38
CA GLY A 84 11.79 19.21 -11.19
C GLY A 84 11.76 17.79 -10.59
N GLY A 85 12.92 17.12 -10.60
CA GLY A 85 13.01 15.69 -10.76
C GLY A 85 12.21 14.84 -9.75
N VAL A 86 12.22 15.20 -8.48
CA VAL A 86 11.55 14.42 -7.43
C VAL A 86 10.02 14.50 -7.57
N MET A 87 9.48 15.70 -7.81
CA MET A 87 8.03 15.91 -7.92
C MET A 87 7.46 15.21 -9.15
N THR A 88 8.13 15.32 -10.31
CA THR A 88 7.71 14.64 -11.54
C THR A 88 7.63 13.12 -11.37
N ARG A 89 8.59 12.53 -10.65
CA ARG A 89 8.62 11.08 -10.37
C ARG A 89 7.51 10.67 -9.39
N LEU A 90 7.26 11.47 -8.36
CA LEU A 90 6.17 11.23 -7.40
C LEU A 90 4.80 11.32 -8.07
N VAL A 91 4.59 12.30 -8.97
CA VAL A 91 3.36 12.40 -9.76
C VAL A 91 3.19 11.17 -10.66
N ALA A 92 4.26 10.75 -11.35
CA ALA A 92 4.23 9.53 -12.17
C ALA A 92 3.88 8.28 -11.34
N CYS A 93 4.46 8.16 -10.14
CA CYS A 93 4.14 7.10 -9.19
C CYS A 93 2.65 7.11 -8.84
N GLY A 94 2.12 8.27 -8.46
CA GLY A 94 0.73 8.45 -8.08
C GLY A 94 -0.24 8.06 -9.19
N VAL A 95 0.06 8.45 -10.44
CA VAL A 95 -0.77 8.07 -11.61
C VAL A 95 -0.76 6.56 -11.82
N ILE A 96 0.40 5.90 -11.79
CA ILE A 96 0.48 4.44 -11.95
C ILE A 96 -0.26 3.71 -10.83
N MET A 97 -0.04 4.11 -9.57
CA MET A 97 -0.72 3.50 -8.42
C MET A 97 -2.24 3.68 -8.50
N SER A 98 -2.71 4.89 -8.83
CA SER A 98 -4.14 5.19 -8.97
C SER A 98 -4.87 4.33 -10.00
N ILE A 99 -4.15 3.78 -10.98
CA ILE A 99 -4.71 2.91 -12.02
C ILE A 99 -4.52 1.43 -11.65
N THR A 100 -3.36 1.07 -11.07
CA THR A 100 -2.99 -0.32 -10.80
C THR A 100 -3.59 -0.88 -9.52
N ASP A 101 -3.78 -0.07 -8.48
CA ASP A 101 -4.36 -0.47 -7.18
C ASP A 101 -5.85 -0.84 -7.31
N PRO A 102 -6.74 0.03 -7.84
CA PRO A 102 -8.16 -0.29 -7.92
C PRO A 102 -8.45 -1.49 -8.83
N ALA A 103 -7.61 -1.72 -9.84
CA ALA A 103 -7.71 -2.88 -10.73
C ALA A 103 -7.47 -4.21 -9.98
N SER A 104 -6.48 -4.26 -9.08
CA SER A 104 -6.25 -5.44 -8.24
C SER A 104 -7.31 -5.63 -7.18
N ASP A 105 -7.79 -4.55 -6.55
CA ASP A 105 -8.82 -4.61 -5.51
C ASP A 105 -10.14 -5.14 -6.08
N LEU A 106 -10.55 -4.65 -7.25
CA LEU A 106 -11.73 -5.16 -7.95
C LEU A 106 -11.60 -6.66 -8.28
N MET A 107 -10.41 -7.13 -8.63
CA MET A 107 -10.17 -8.57 -8.84
C MET A 107 -10.36 -9.35 -7.53
N GLN A 108 -9.86 -8.84 -6.40
CA GLN A 108 -10.07 -9.45 -5.09
C GLN A 108 -11.54 -9.46 -4.70
N ASP A 109 -12.28 -8.40 -4.99
CA ASP A 109 -13.72 -8.32 -4.72
C ASP A 109 -14.51 -9.30 -5.55
N PHE A 110 -14.19 -9.46 -6.84
CA PHE A 110 -14.84 -10.48 -7.66
C PHE A 110 -14.54 -11.90 -7.18
N LYS A 111 -13.32 -12.15 -6.69
CA LYS A 111 -12.96 -13.44 -6.09
C LYS A 111 -13.75 -13.69 -4.81
N THR A 112 -13.82 -12.70 -3.92
CA THR A 112 -14.61 -12.76 -2.68
C THR A 112 -16.09 -12.92 -2.99
N GLY A 113 -16.61 -12.16 -3.94
CA GLY A 113 -17.99 -12.24 -4.43
C GLY A 113 -18.36 -13.61 -4.98
N TYR A 114 -17.45 -14.24 -5.72
CA TYR A 114 -17.62 -15.61 -6.17
C TYR A 114 -17.70 -16.59 -5.00
N MET A 115 -16.87 -16.41 -3.96
CA MET A 115 -16.90 -17.25 -2.76
C MET A 115 -18.16 -17.05 -1.90
N THR A 116 -18.73 -15.84 -1.89
CA THR A 116 -19.97 -15.52 -1.16
C THR A 116 -21.24 -15.68 -1.97
N LEU A 117 -21.14 -16.20 -3.20
CA LEU A 117 -22.26 -16.34 -4.16
C LEU A 117 -22.96 -15.01 -4.50
N ALA A 118 -22.26 -13.89 -4.33
CA ALA A 118 -22.76 -12.56 -4.67
C ALA A 118 -22.74 -12.33 -6.19
N SER A 119 -23.73 -11.57 -6.67
CA SER A 119 -23.80 -11.21 -8.09
C SER A 119 -22.65 -10.28 -8.48
N ARG A 120 -21.87 -10.68 -9.50
CA ARG A 120 -20.77 -9.88 -10.06
C ARG A 120 -21.20 -8.48 -10.49
N ARG A 121 -22.43 -8.34 -11.01
CA ARG A 121 -22.97 -7.04 -11.42
C ARG A 121 -23.20 -6.11 -10.23
N SER A 122 -23.66 -6.66 -9.11
CA SER A 122 -23.89 -5.88 -7.89
C SER A 122 -22.58 -5.35 -7.30
N ILE A 123 -21.54 -6.20 -7.28
CA ILE A 123 -20.20 -5.82 -6.81
C ILE A 123 -19.63 -4.72 -7.69
N PHE A 124 -19.76 -4.86 -9.01
CA PHE A 124 -19.30 -3.87 -9.96
C PHE A 124 -19.98 -2.51 -9.76
N VAL A 125 -21.32 -2.48 -9.67
CA VAL A 125 -22.07 -1.24 -9.45
C VAL A 125 -21.70 -0.60 -8.12
N SER A 126 -21.49 -1.40 -7.07
CA SER A 126 -21.07 -0.91 -5.75
C SER A 126 -19.69 -0.26 -5.81
N GLN A 127 -18.75 -0.83 -6.56
CA GLN A 127 -17.42 -0.27 -6.74
C GLN A 127 -17.46 1.05 -7.52
N VAL A 128 -18.26 1.16 -8.58
CA VAL A 128 -18.42 2.41 -9.33
C VAL A 128 -18.97 3.53 -8.43
N ILE A 129 -20.04 3.24 -7.68
CA ILE A 129 -20.64 4.21 -6.75
C ILE A 129 -19.65 4.60 -5.64
N GLY A 130 -18.95 3.61 -5.07
CA GLY A 130 -17.94 3.83 -4.02
C GLY A 130 -16.79 4.71 -4.49
N THR A 131 -16.28 4.48 -5.71
CA THR A 131 -15.23 5.33 -6.31
C THR A 131 -15.74 6.74 -6.58
N GLU A 132 -16.94 6.90 -7.11
CA GLU A 132 -17.53 8.21 -7.38
C GLU A 132 -17.69 9.03 -6.08
N MET A 133 -18.22 8.41 -5.01
CA MET A 133 -18.28 9.03 -3.70
C MET A 133 -16.88 9.34 -3.14
N GLY A 134 -15.93 8.42 -3.31
CA GLY A 134 -14.54 8.60 -2.89
C GLY A 134 -13.84 9.78 -3.56
N CYS A 135 -14.10 10.02 -4.85
CA CYS A 135 -13.55 11.16 -5.59
C CYS A 135 -13.98 12.51 -5.01
N VAL A 136 -15.15 12.60 -4.36
CA VAL A 136 -15.63 13.83 -3.71
C VAL A 136 -15.22 13.88 -2.25
N ILE A 137 -15.45 12.80 -1.49
CA ILE A 137 -15.24 12.76 -0.04
C ILE A 137 -13.74 12.85 0.30
N SER A 138 -12.89 12.13 -0.43
CA SER A 138 -11.44 12.08 -0.16
C SER A 138 -10.77 13.46 -0.20
N PRO A 139 -10.89 14.28 -1.27
CA PRO A 139 -10.28 15.61 -1.29
C PRO A 139 -10.92 16.54 -0.25
N CYS A 140 -12.23 16.44 0.01
CA CYS A 140 -12.88 17.23 1.05
C CYS A 140 -12.28 16.96 2.44
N VAL A 141 -12.11 15.70 2.81
CA VAL A 141 -11.51 15.31 4.09
C VAL A 141 -10.06 15.78 4.15
N VAL A 142 -9.26 15.54 3.11
CA VAL A 142 -7.86 15.99 3.05
C VAL A 142 -7.76 17.51 3.22
N LEU A 143 -8.62 18.30 2.56
CA LEU A 143 -8.65 19.75 2.70
C LEU A 143 -9.05 20.21 4.12
N ILE A 144 -9.97 19.51 4.78
CA ILE A 144 -10.33 19.80 6.18
C ILE A 144 -9.11 19.57 7.07
N PHE A 145 -8.42 18.45 6.92
CA PHE A 145 -7.22 18.12 7.68
C PHE A 145 -6.12 19.16 7.45
N TYR A 146 -5.82 19.52 6.20
CA TYR A 146 -4.84 20.56 5.88
C TYR A 146 -5.17 21.95 6.46
N LYS A 147 -6.45 22.27 6.65
CA LYS A 147 -6.87 23.52 7.31
C LYS A 147 -6.85 23.42 8.83
N ALA A 148 -7.14 22.24 9.38
CA ALA A 148 -7.23 22.01 10.81
C ALA A 148 -5.85 21.89 11.48
N PHE A 149 -4.87 21.30 10.78
CA PHE A 149 -3.52 21.07 11.29
C PHE A 149 -2.50 21.58 10.28
N THR A 150 -1.61 22.47 10.73
CA THR A 150 -0.60 23.12 9.88
C THR A 150 0.64 22.26 9.62
N ASP A 151 0.84 21.19 10.39
CA ASP A 151 2.04 20.36 10.42
C ASP A 151 1.82 18.93 9.88
N ILE A 152 0.67 18.64 9.24
CA ILE A 152 0.37 17.31 8.69
C ILE A 152 1.48 16.80 7.77
N GLY A 153 1.88 15.54 7.98
CA GLY A 153 2.85 14.86 7.15
C GLY A 153 4.30 15.06 7.59
N TYR A 154 4.59 16.00 8.50
CA TYR A 154 5.91 16.09 9.11
C TYR A 154 6.14 14.93 10.08
N PRO A 155 7.37 14.39 10.17
CA PRO A 155 7.69 13.27 11.06
C PRO A 155 7.52 13.61 12.55
N THR A 156 7.47 14.90 12.89
CA THR A 156 7.25 15.42 14.25
C THR A 156 5.79 15.77 14.55
N SER A 157 4.90 15.65 13.57
CA SER A 157 3.48 15.95 13.72
C SER A 157 2.73 14.81 14.40
N GLU A 158 1.55 15.12 14.95
CA GLU A 158 0.60 14.11 15.43
C GLU A 158 0.15 13.15 14.31
N TYR A 159 0.15 13.63 13.06
CA TYR A 159 -0.22 12.84 11.87
C TYR A 159 0.96 12.75 10.88
N PRO A 160 1.98 11.92 11.17
CA PRO A 160 3.09 11.72 10.26
C PRO A 160 2.64 10.94 9.02
N GLY A 161 3.22 11.23 7.86
CA GLY A 161 2.98 10.46 6.63
C GLY A 161 3.91 9.25 6.57
N PRO A 162 3.47 8.03 6.97
CA PRO A 162 4.39 6.89 7.13
C PRO A 162 5.06 6.49 5.81
N PHE A 163 4.34 6.58 4.70
CA PHE A 163 4.85 6.26 3.37
C PHE A 163 5.45 7.46 2.62
N ALA A 164 5.15 8.69 3.04
CA ALA A 164 5.60 9.89 2.35
C ALA A 164 7.12 9.96 2.26
N THR A 165 7.80 9.67 3.38
CA THR A 165 9.28 9.62 3.45
C THR A 165 9.86 8.53 2.54
N VAL A 166 9.20 7.37 2.45
CA VAL A 166 9.66 6.23 1.64
C VAL A 166 9.58 6.57 0.15
N TYR A 167 8.43 7.07 -0.32
CA TYR A 167 8.29 7.44 -1.74
C TYR A 167 9.15 8.65 -2.11
N TYR A 168 9.29 9.63 -1.20
CA TYR A 168 10.20 10.76 -1.40
C TYR A 168 11.65 10.32 -1.54
N THR A 169 12.13 9.42 -0.67
CA THR A 169 13.50 8.88 -0.77
C THR A 169 13.69 8.08 -2.05
N MET A 170 12.73 7.24 -2.46
CA MET A 170 12.79 6.55 -3.75
C MET A 170 12.82 7.51 -4.94
N ALA A 171 12.02 8.57 -4.90
CA ALA A 171 12.03 9.61 -5.93
C ALA A 171 13.35 10.36 -6.00
N ARG A 172 13.98 10.63 -4.84
CA ARG A 172 15.32 11.21 -4.75
C ARG A 172 16.40 10.27 -5.27
N LEU A 173 16.33 8.96 -4.98
CA LEU A 173 17.21 7.95 -5.57
C LEU A 173 17.11 7.94 -7.10
N GLY A 174 15.91 8.12 -7.64
CA GLY A 174 15.73 8.25 -9.09
C GLY A 174 16.37 9.50 -9.71
N VAL A 175 16.74 10.52 -8.93
CA VAL A 175 17.40 11.77 -9.38
C VAL A 175 18.90 11.70 -9.21
N GLU A 176 19.35 11.39 -7.99
CA GLU A 176 20.76 11.39 -7.59
C GLU A 176 21.48 10.08 -7.99
N GLY A 177 20.74 9.11 -8.52
CA GLY A 177 21.23 7.78 -8.81
C GLY A 177 21.48 6.98 -7.54
N PHE A 178 22.38 6.01 -7.60
CA PHE A 178 22.68 5.14 -6.46
C PHE A 178 23.76 5.69 -5.51
N SER A 179 24.31 6.87 -5.81
CA SER A 179 25.33 7.55 -5.01
C SER A 179 24.94 7.88 -3.56
N PRO A 180 23.70 8.29 -3.24
CA PRO A 180 23.30 8.57 -1.86
C PRO A 180 23.02 7.32 -1.01
N LEU A 181 23.07 6.10 -1.57
CA LEU A 181 22.85 4.89 -0.77
C LEU A 181 24.04 4.58 0.14
N PRO A 182 23.81 4.05 1.35
CA PRO A 182 24.88 3.57 2.22
C PRO A 182 25.83 2.58 1.53
N LYS A 183 27.11 2.61 1.93
CA LYS A 183 28.12 1.66 1.42
C LYS A 183 27.61 0.23 1.60
N HIS A 184 27.71 -0.57 0.54
CA HIS A 184 27.22 -1.96 0.43
C HIS A 184 25.70 -2.19 0.34
N CYS A 185 24.85 -1.16 0.38
CA CYS A 185 23.39 -1.34 0.30
C CYS A 185 22.96 -2.06 -1.00
N LEU A 186 23.47 -1.62 -2.16
CA LEU A 186 23.21 -2.30 -3.43
C LEU A 186 23.68 -3.76 -3.47
N LYS A 187 24.81 -4.05 -2.83
CA LYS A 187 25.36 -5.42 -2.76
C LYS A 187 24.42 -6.31 -1.94
N LEU A 188 23.92 -5.81 -0.81
CA LEU A 188 22.93 -6.50 0.01
C LEU A 188 21.61 -6.69 -0.74
N CYS A 189 21.09 -5.67 -1.43
CA CYS A 189 19.88 -5.79 -2.25
C CYS A 189 20.02 -6.90 -3.31
N CYS A 190 21.16 -6.96 -4.02
CA CYS A 190 21.42 -7.99 -5.03
C CYS A 190 21.54 -9.39 -4.40
N VAL A 191 22.23 -9.53 -3.26
CA VAL A 191 22.35 -10.79 -2.52
C VAL A 191 20.99 -11.28 -2.04
N PHE A 192 20.18 -10.42 -1.43
CA PHE A 192 18.84 -10.78 -0.97
C PHE A 192 17.88 -11.07 -2.13
N PHE A 193 17.99 -10.35 -3.24
CA PHE A 193 17.21 -10.64 -4.45
C PHE A 193 17.55 -12.01 -5.02
N ALA A 194 18.85 -12.33 -5.17
CA ALA A 194 19.30 -13.65 -5.61
C ALA A 194 18.88 -14.76 -4.64
N ALA A 195 18.99 -14.52 -3.33
CA ALA A 195 18.53 -15.45 -2.30
C ALA A 195 17.01 -15.66 -2.36
N ALA A 196 16.22 -14.61 -2.58
CA ALA A 196 14.76 -14.71 -2.70
C ALA A 196 14.36 -15.53 -3.93
N ILE A 197 15.03 -15.32 -5.09
CA ILE A 197 14.83 -16.16 -6.28
C ILE A 197 15.17 -17.60 -5.97
N LEU A 198 16.31 -17.86 -5.35
CA LEU A 198 16.75 -19.22 -5.02
C LEU A 198 15.77 -19.92 -4.07
N ILE A 199 15.32 -19.24 -3.02
CA ILE A 199 14.34 -19.77 -2.06
C ILE A 199 13.02 -20.11 -2.75
N ASN A 200 12.51 -19.22 -3.59
CA ASN A 200 11.28 -19.48 -4.35
C ASN A 200 11.45 -20.63 -5.33
N LEU A 201 12.59 -20.71 -6.04
CA LEU A 201 12.88 -21.79 -6.98
C LEU A 201 12.97 -23.15 -6.26
N ILE A 202 13.66 -23.20 -5.11
CA ILE A 202 13.72 -24.40 -4.26
C ILE A 202 12.31 -24.79 -3.83
N ARG A 203 11.48 -23.81 -3.43
CA ARG A 203 10.09 -24.07 -3.01
C ARG A 203 9.24 -24.65 -4.13
N ASP A 204 9.39 -24.16 -5.35
CA ASP A 204 8.64 -24.66 -6.51
C ASP A 204 9.09 -26.07 -6.92
N ILE A 205 10.39 -26.38 -6.81
CA ILE A 205 10.94 -27.72 -7.13
C ILE A 205 10.58 -28.76 -6.06
N LEU A 206 10.58 -28.40 -4.77
CA LEU A 206 10.36 -29.35 -3.66
C LEU A 206 8.89 -29.82 -3.51
N GLY A 207 7.96 -29.22 -4.24
CA GLY A 207 6.54 -29.61 -4.27
C GLY A 207 5.79 -29.33 -2.96
N LYS A 208 4.44 -29.44 -3.03
CA LYS A 208 3.52 -29.02 -1.94
C LYS A 208 3.80 -29.69 -0.58
N LYS A 209 4.30 -30.93 -0.54
CA LYS A 209 4.49 -31.70 0.71
C LYS A 209 5.66 -31.21 1.59
N ARG A 210 6.73 -30.64 1.00
CA ARG A 210 7.89 -30.10 1.76
C ARG A 210 7.94 -28.56 1.77
N SER A 211 7.13 -27.90 0.95
CA SER A 211 7.07 -26.43 0.84
C SER A 211 6.67 -25.68 2.12
N TRP A 212 6.07 -26.37 3.11
CA TRP A 212 5.62 -25.75 4.36
C TRP A 212 6.76 -25.25 5.27
N PHE A 213 7.97 -25.84 5.15
CA PHE A 213 9.12 -25.42 5.95
C PHE A 213 9.93 -24.28 5.33
N ILE A 214 9.64 -23.92 4.07
CA ILE A 214 10.42 -22.92 3.34
C ILE A 214 9.81 -21.53 3.58
N PRO A 215 10.58 -20.57 4.13
CA PRO A 215 10.07 -19.24 4.37
C PRO A 215 9.74 -18.52 3.06
N LEU A 216 8.68 -17.72 3.10
CA LEU A 216 8.26 -16.87 1.99
C LEU A 216 9.03 -15.55 2.03
N PRO A 217 9.93 -15.25 1.08
CA PRO A 217 10.72 -14.02 1.11
C PRO A 217 9.86 -12.75 1.17
N MET A 218 8.70 -12.75 0.50
CA MET A 218 7.73 -11.66 0.54
C MET A 218 7.19 -11.41 1.97
N ALA A 219 6.81 -12.48 2.67
CA ALA A 219 6.28 -12.39 4.03
C ALA A 219 7.37 -11.95 5.03
N MET A 220 8.62 -12.31 4.78
CA MET A 220 9.76 -11.83 5.57
C MET A 220 10.05 -10.35 5.35
N GLY A 221 9.85 -9.82 4.14
CA GLY A 221 10.12 -8.41 3.81
C GLY A 221 9.11 -7.43 4.39
N MET A 222 7.86 -7.83 4.56
CA MET A 222 6.78 -6.92 4.99
C MET A 222 7.01 -6.22 6.34
N PRO A 223 7.43 -6.91 7.43
CA PRO A 223 7.68 -6.24 8.70
C PRO A 223 8.84 -5.24 8.64
N PHE A 224 9.82 -5.43 7.75
CA PHE A 224 10.88 -4.45 7.54
C PHE A 224 10.37 -3.19 6.83
N PHE A 225 9.30 -3.30 6.04
CA PHE A 225 8.70 -2.19 5.32
C PHE A 225 7.66 -1.43 6.15
N LEU A 226 6.78 -2.15 6.86
CA LEU A 226 5.65 -1.58 7.59
C LEU A 226 5.94 -1.34 9.07
N GLY A 227 6.86 -2.09 9.66
CA GLY A 227 7.18 -2.06 11.08
C GLY A 227 7.02 -3.42 11.76
N SER A 228 7.56 -3.52 12.97
CA SER A 228 7.57 -4.77 13.75
C SER A 228 6.17 -5.22 14.19
N TYR A 229 5.23 -4.29 14.38
CA TYR A 229 3.85 -4.61 14.76
C TYR A 229 3.21 -5.58 13.75
N PHE A 230 3.40 -5.32 12.45
CA PHE A 230 2.85 -6.14 11.38
C PHE A 230 3.38 -7.59 11.42
N GLY A 231 4.65 -7.76 11.80
CA GLY A 231 5.24 -9.09 11.99
C GLY A 231 4.60 -9.86 13.15
N ILE A 232 4.32 -9.18 14.26
CA ILE A 232 3.67 -9.77 15.43
C ILE A 232 2.23 -10.19 15.08
N ASP A 233 1.48 -9.31 14.41
CA ASP A 233 0.10 -9.57 14.00
C ASP A 233 0.02 -10.76 13.04
N MET A 234 0.94 -10.86 12.07
CA MET A 234 1.00 -11.98 11.15
C MET A 234 1.33 -13.30 11.87
N CYS A 235 2.23 -13.27 12.87
CA CYS A 235 2.55 -14.43 13.70
C CYS A 235 1.35 -14.90 14.54
N VAL A 236 0.67 -13.98 15.22
CA VAL A 236 -0.51 -14.27 16.04
C VAL A 236 -1.66 -14.80 15.16
N GLY A 237 -1.95 -14.13 14.04
CA GLY A 237 -2.98 -14.57 13.10
C GLY A 237 -2.69 -15.96 12.52
N SER A 238 -1.44 -16.24 12.16
CA SER A 238 -1.02 -17.56 11.67
C SER A 238 -1.13 -18.65 12.73
N LEU A 239 -0.82 -18.34 13.99
CA LEU A 239 -0.95 -19.27 15.11
C LEU A 239 -2.41 -19.62 15.37
N ILE A 240 -3.31 -18.62 15.38
CA ILE A 240 -4.75 -18.83 15.53
C ILE A 240 -5.27 -19.72 14.40
N LEU A 241 -4.91 -19.42 13.15
CA LEU A 241 -5.29 -20.23 11.99
C LEU A 241 -4.76 -21.66 12.08
N TYR A 242 -3.51 -21.84 12.52
CA TYR A 242 -2.88 -23.15 12.68
C TYR A 242 -3.59 -24.01 13.73
N ILE A 243 -3.91 -23.44 14.89
CA ILE A 243 -4.66 -24.14 15.94
C ILE A 243 -6.06 -24.51 15.42
N TRP A 244 -6.72 -23.59 14.70
CA TRP A 244 -8.04 -23.84 14.13
C TRP A 244 -8.01 -24.94 13.07
N GLN A 245 -7.00 -24.97 12.20
CA GLN A 245 -6.80 -26.04 11.22
C GLN A 245 -6.57 -27.41 11.86
N LYS A 246 -5.94 -27.47 13.05
CA LYS A 246 -5.78 -28.71 13.81
C LYS A 246 -7.09 -29.23 14.40
N VAL A 247 -7.99 -28.34 14.79
CA VAL A 247 -9.31 -28.72 15.35
C VAL A 247 -10.30 -29.06 14.23
N ASN A 248 -10.43 -28.19 13.23
CA ASN A 248 -11.35 -28.38 12.12
C ASN A 248 -10.85 -27.71 10.84
N LYS A 249 -10.17 -28.51 10.00
CA LYS A 249 -9.60 -28.05 8.74
C LYS A 249 -10.63 -27.46 7.77
N ALA A 250 -11.78 -28.11 7.60
CA ALA A 250 -12.79 -27.68 6.64
C ALA A 250 -13.38 -26.30 7.00
N LYS A 251 -13.64 -26.05 8.29
CA LYS A 251 -14.13 -24.74 8.75
C LYS A 251 -13.05 -23.68 8.70
N ALA A 252 -11.82 -24.01 9.10
CA ALA A 252 -10.72 -23.05 9.08
C ALA A 252 -10.39 -22.57 7.66
N ASP A 253 -10.39 -23.46 6.66
CA ASP A 253 -10.11 -23.10 5.27
C ASP A 253 -11.27 -22.28 4.65
N ALA A 254 -12.52 -22.50 5.07
CA ALA A 254 -13.69 -21.77 4.58
C ALA A 254 -13.89 -20.40 5.24
N PHE A 255 -13.74 -20.31 6.57
CA PHE A 255 -14.05 -19.11 7.35
C PHE A 255 -12.82 -18.29 7.77
N GLY A 256 -11.61 -18.83 7.61
CA GLY A 256 -10.36 -18.15 7.96
C GLY A 256 -10.26 -16.74 7.35
N PRO A 257 -10.43 -16.57 6.02
CA PRO A 257 -10.42 -15.26 5.39
C PRO A 257 -11.51 -14.31 5.93
N ALA A 258 -12.70 -14.82 6.26
CA ALA A 258 -13.81 -14.01 6.77
C ALA A 258 -13.57 -13.52 8.21
N VAL A 259 -12.95 -14.35 9.06
CA VAL A 259 -12.56 -13.94 10.42
C VAL A 259 -11.40 -12.93 10.36
N ALA A 260 -10.41 -13.17 9.50
CA ALA A 260 -9.30 -12.26 9.32
C ALA A 260 -9.76 -10.87 8.83
N SER A 261 -10.66 -10.81 7.83
CA SER A 261 -11.22 -9.54 7.37
C SER A 261 -12.07 -8.86 8.45
N GLY A 262 -12.81 -9.62 9.27
CA GLY A 262 -13.54 -9.11 10.41
C GLY A 262 -12.65 -8.47 11.47
N LEU A 263 -11.48 -9.07 11.77
CA LEU A 263 -10.50 -8.49 12.70
C LEU A 263 -9.88 -7.20 12.16
N ILE A 264 -9.53 -7.16 10.87
CA ILE A 264 -9.02 -5.94 10.21
C ILE A 264 -10.07 -4.83 10.20
N CYS A 265 -11.31 -5.18 9.86
CA CYS A 265 -12.43 -4.23 9.88
C CYS A 265 -12.68 -3.71 11.30
N GLY A 266 -12.60 -4.57 12.32
CA GLY A 266 -12.74 -4.19 13.72
C GLY A 266 -11.68 -3.18 14.18
N ASP A 267 -10.42 -3.38 13.79
CA ASP A 267 -9.34 -2.42 14.05
C ASP A 267 -9.65 -1.06 13.37
N GLY A 268 -10.11 -1.10 12.12
CA GLY A 268 -10.57 0.09 11.40
C GLY A 268 -11.74 0.80 12.10
N MET A 269 -12.73 0.07 12.61
CA MET A 269 -13.87 0.64 13.34
C MET A 269 -13.43 1.37 14.63
N TRP A 270 -12.33 0.96 15.27
CA TRP A 270 -11.81 1.60 16.47
C TRP A 270 -11.24 3.01 16.20
N THR A 271 -10.86 3.31 14.97
CA THR A 271 -10.34 4.65 14.59
C THR A 271 -11.36 5.77 14.80
N LEU A 272 -12.66 5.49 14.59
CA LEU A 272 -13.75 6.47 14.76
C LEU A 272 -13.92 6.89 16.24
N PRO A 273 -14.15 5.97 17.20
CA PRO A 273 -14.14 6.30 18.62
C PRO A 273 -12.86 6.99 19.06
N ASN A 274 -11.69 6.53 18.61
CA ASN A 274 -10.42 7.15 18.96
C ASN A 274 -10.33 8.60 18.45
N SER A 275 -10.83 8.87 17.24
CA SER A 275 -10.90 10.23 16.68
C SER A 275 -11.87 11.12 17.46
N ILE A 276 -13.02 10.58 17.90
CA ILE A 276 -13.99 11.31 18.73
C ILE A 276 -13.38 11.62 20.11
N LEU A 277 -12.67 10.65 20.73
CA LEU A 277 -11.98 10.83 22.00
C LEU A 277 -10.86 11.89 21.89
N ALA A 278 -10.11 11.88 20.78
CA ALA A 278 -9.11 12.89 20.47
C ALA A 278 -9.73 14.29 20.33
N LEU A 279 -10.85 14.41 19.59
CA LEU A 279 -11.61 15.65 19.46
C LEU A 279 -12.21 16.13 20.80
N ALA A 280 -12.61 15.22 21.67
CA ALA A 280 -13.10 15.52 23.02
C ALA A 280 -11.98 15.90 24.00
N GLY A 281 -10.70 15.91 23.57
CA GLY A 281 -9.55 16.28 24.41
C GLY A 281 -9.30 15.30 25.56
N VAL A 282 -9.84 14.08 25.48
CA VAL A 282 -9.67 13.07 26.52
C VAL A 282 -8.23 12.57 26.46
N ARG A 283 -7.41 13.01 27.42
CA ARG A 283 -6.04 12.53 27.56
C ARG A 283 -6.07 11.03 27.84
N PRO A 284 -5.29 10.21 27.12
CA PRO A 284 -5.25 8.78 27.38
C PRO A 284 -4.83 8.55 28.85
N PRO A 285 -5.61 7.81 29.65
CA PRO A 285 -5.37 7.65 31.08
C PRO A 285 -4.07 6.87 31.38
N ILE A 286 -3.45 6.26 30.36
CA ILE A 286 -2.24 5.46 30.49
C ILE A 286 -1.30 5.78 29.31
N CYS A 287 -0.32 6.65 29.53
CA CYS A 287 0.90 6.66 28.71
C CYS A 287 1.78 5.48 29.14
N MET A 288 1.66 4.32 28.49
CA MET A 288 2.60 3.22 28.65
C MET A 288 3.94 3.59 28.00
N LYS A 289 4.82 4.25 28.76
CA LYS A 289 6.24 4.40 28.42
C LYS A 289 6.95 3.09 28.76
N PHE A 290 7.32 2.30 27.75
CA PHE A 290 8.12 1.07 27.90
C PHE A 290 9.60 1.39 28.14
N ILE A 291 9.88 2.22 29.15
CA ILE A 291 11.23 2.60 29.55
C ILE A 291 11.40 2.27 31.03
N SER A 292 12.58 1.78 31.41
CA SER A 292 12.92 1.54 32.82
C SER A 292 12.58 2.76 33.67
N ARG A 293 12.03 2.55 34.88
CA ARG A 293 11.63 3.63 35.81
C ARG A 293 12.73 4.68 36.01
N ALA A 294 14.00 4.23 36.01
CA ALA A 294 15.16 5.12 36.13
C ALA A 294 15.27 6.10 34.97
N THR A 295 15.07 5.63 33.74
CA THR A 295 15.14 6.46 32.53
C THR A 295 13.90 7.35 32.40
N ASN A 296 12.72 6.88 32.81
CA ASN A 296 11.51 7.69 32.80
C ASN A 296 11.64 8.92 33.74
N SER A 297 12.20 8.72 34.93
CA SER A 297 12.47 9.83 35.87
C SER A 297 13.47 10.87 35.34
N ARG A 298 14.38 10.47 34.45
CA ARG A 298 15.31 11.40 33.79
C ARG A 298 14.60 12.18 32.70
N ILE A 299 13.78 11.53 31.88
CA ILE A 299 13.03 12.16 30.78
C ILE A 299 12.01 13.17 31.32
N ASP A 300 11.31 12.84 32.41
CA ASP A 300 10.36 13.76 33.03
C ASP A 300 11.06 14.98 33.65
N LYS A 301 12.31 14.84 34.12
CA LYS A 301 13.15 15.99 34.55
C LYS A 301 13.63 16.86 33.39
N PHE A 302 13.81 16.29 32.19
CA PHE A 302 14.20 17.04 30.99
C PHE A 302 13.01 17.70 30.28
N SER A 303 11.81 17.15 30.44
CA SER A 303 10.61 17.60 29.69
C SER A 303 9.80 18.67 30.41
N GLY A 304 10.29 19.21 31.54
CA GLY A 304 9.78 20.41 32.21
C GLY A 304 8.25 20.54 32.22
N SER A 305 7.58 19.79 33.09
CA SER A 305 6.25 20.20 33.55
C SER A 305 6.33 21.46 34.38
#